data_AF-A0A8H7FW19-F1
#
_entry.id   AF-A0A8H7FW19-F1
#
_cell.length_a   1.000
_cell.length_b   1.000
_cell.length_c   1.000
_cell.angle_alpha   90.00
_cell.angle_beta   90.00
_cell.angle_gamma   90.00
#
_symmetry.space_group_name_H-M   'P 1'
#
loop_
_entity.id
_entity.type
_entity.pdbx_description
1 polymer ?
#
loop_
_entity_poly.entity_id
_entity_poly.type
_entity_poly.pdbx_seq_one_letter_code
_entity_poly.pdbx_strand_id
1 'polypeptide(L)'
;MDLASGNSFFIRSKAEPYDYWFCPTTSGRITAGTKIYTSREERTRFRVRIADAQMAPGTIMIGTDEIVVSLAFAPDLEVNVRDGVVVAESGGASAGKLKLSDVRAGFASGGRRRVVDDQNDSDIVVKELIEAKDGSGEGWELV
;
A
#
# COMPACT_ATOMS: atom_id res chain seq x y z
N MET A 1 -19.43 19.82 -4.25
CA MET A 1 -18.60 18.60 -4.29
C MET A 1 -17.17 19.10 -4.21
N ASP A 2 -16.52 18.86 -3.08
CA ASP A 2 -15.32 19.56 -2.65
C ASP A 2 -14.07 19.08 -3.42
N LEU A 3 -13.34 20.01 -4.05
CA LEU A 3 -12.09 19.72 -4.76
C LEU A 3 -10.91 19.46 -3.80
N ALA A 4 -11.15 19.42 -2.48
CA ALA A 4 -10.15 19.18 -1.44
C ALA A 4 -10.32 17.84 -0.66
N SER A 5 -11.18 16.91 -1.11
CA SER A 5 -11.19 15.53 -0.57
C SER A 5 -10.06 14.71 -1.19
N GLY A 6 -8.83 14.89 -0.68
CA GLY A 6 -7.63 14.23 -1.18
C GLY A 6 -7.81 12.72 -1.42
N ASN A 7 -7.55 12.29 -2.66
CA ASN A 7 -7.73 10.94 -3.19
C ASN A 7 -7.03 9.85 -2.35
N SER A 8 -7.70 9.35 -1.30
CA SER A 8 -7.25 8.19 -0.53
C SER A 8 -8.17 7.01 -0.73
N PHE A 9 -7.60 5.82 -0.89
CA PHE A 9 -8.30 4.58 -1.22
C PHE A 9 -7.89 3.48 -0.25
N PHE A 10 -8.75 2.50 -0.05
CA PHE A 10 -8.30 1.19 0.42
C PHE A 10 -7.79 0.38 -0.78
N ILE A 11 -6.81 -0.48 -0.57
CA ILE A 11 -6.30 -1.39 -1.59
C ILE A 11 -6.78 -2.80 -1.23
N ARG A 12 -7.65 -3.37 -2.08
CA ARG A 12 -8.37 -4.63 -1.85
C ARG A 12 -7.93 -5.71 -2.82
N SER A 13 -7.83 -6.95 -2.35
CA SER A 13 -7.58 -8.11 -3.22
C SER A 13 -8.80 -8.39 -4.09
N LYS A 14 -8.57 -8.63 -5.38
CA LYS A 14 -9.62 -9.06 -6.31
C LYS A 14 -9.92 -10.55 -6.18
N ALA A 15 -8.93 -11.36 -5.82
CA ALA A 15 -9.09 -12.79 -5.59
C ALA A 15 -9.81 -13.08 -4.26
N GLU A 16 -9.51 -12.29 -3.22
CA GLU A 16 -10.08 -12.44 -1.88
C GLU A 16 -10.65 -11.07 -1.42
N PRO A 17 -11.93 -10.75 -1.71
CA PRO A 17 -12.50 -9.41 -1.48
C PRO A 17 -12.56 -8.93 -0.02
N TYR A 18 -12.22 -9.80 0.92
CA TYR A 18 -12.11 -9.46 2.33
C TYR A 18 -10.68 -9.09 2.74
N ASP A 19 -9.68 -9.35 1.91
CA ASP A 19 -8.28 -9.03 2.19
C ASP A 19 -7.96 -7.61 1.69
N TYR A 20 -7.50 -6.77 2.61
CA TYR A 20 -7.08 -5.39 2.36
C TYR A 20 -5.64 -5.17 2.76
N TRP A 21 -4.97 -4.21 2.13
CA TRP A 21 -3.69 -3.74 2.60
C TRP A 21 -3.83 -3.07 3.97
N PHE A 22 -2.94 -3.44 4.87
CA PHE A 22 -2.92 -3.01 6.26
C PHE A 22 -1.49 -2.70 6.69
N CYS A 23 -1.28 -1.51 7.22
CA CYS A 23 -0.04 -1.11 7.87
C CYS A 23 -0.33 -0.92 9.37
N PRO A 24 0.17 -1.82 10.23
CA PRO A 24 -0.09 -1.78 11.67
C PRO A 24 0.57 -0.56 12.29
N THR A 25 -0.03 -0.09 13.38
CA THR A 25 0.55 1.00 14.17
C THR A 25 1.26 0.45 15.40
N THR A 26 2.45 0.96 15.67
CA THR A 26 3.18 0.67 16.90
C THR A 26 3.16 1.94 17.76
N SER A 27 2.60 1.83 18.96
CA SER A 27 2.39 2.92 19.90
C SER A 27 1.62 4.10 19.30
N GLY A 28 0.61 3.78 18.49
CA GLY A 28 -0.22 4.77 17.79
C GLY A 28 0.48 5.52 16.66
N ARG A 29 1.66 5.06 16.22
CA ARG A 29 2.44 5.67 15.12
C ARG A 29 2.87 4.63 14.11
N ILE A 30 3.04 5.03 12.86
CA ILE A 30 3.79 4.27 11.86
C ILE A 30 5.17 4.88 11.75
N THR A 31 6.19 4.05 11.69
CA THR A 31 7.59 4.46 11.49
C THR A 31 8.11 3.94 10.15
N ALA A 32 9.15 4.57 9.62
CA ALA A 32 9.83 4.04 8.44
C ALA A 32 10.35 2.61 8.72
N GLY A 33 10.17 1.71 7.75
CA GLY A 33 10.45 0.28 7.86
C GLY A 33 9.29 -0.57 8.38
N THR A 34 8.15 0.03 8.76
CA THR A 34 6.97 -0.75 9.14
C THR A 34 6.47 -1.56 7.95
N LYS A 35 6.29 -2.87 8.14
CA LYS A 35 5.78 -3.75 7.08
C LYS A 35 4.32 -3.46 6.77
N ILE A 36 3.96 -3.66 5.50
CA ILE A 36 2.58 -3.67 5.05
C ILE A 36 2.18 -5.13 4.87
N TYR A 37 0.97 -5.44 5.31
CA TYR A 37 0.39 -6.77 5.35
C TYR A 37 -0.93 -6.76 4.59
N THR A 38 -1.52 -7.94 4.47
CA THR A 38 -2.92 -8.10 4.11
C THR A 38 -3.71 -8.59 5.31
N SER A 39 -4.88 -8.00 5.54
CA SER A 39 -5.73 -8.31 6.68
C SER A 39 -7.20 -8.35 6.27
N ARG A 40 -7.97 -9.17 6.97
CA ARG A 40 -9.44 -9.21 6.89
C ARG A 40 -10.14 -8.36 7.94
N GLU A 41 -9.41 -8.06 9.01
CA GLU A 41 -9.94 -7.44 10.23
C GLU A 41 -9.67 -5.93 10.22
N GLU A 42 -8.53 -5.53 9.64
CA GLU A 42 -8.04 -4.16 9.61
C GLU A 42 -7.70 -3.72 8.20
N ARG A 43 -7.70 -2.39 7.96
CA ARG A 43 -7.36 -1.81 6.66
C ARG A 43 -6.81 -0.41 6.77
N THR A 44 -5.86 -0.09 5.90
CA THR A 44 -5.22 1.22 5.87
C THR A 44 -5.60 1.98 4.61
N ARG A 45 -5.86 3.29 4.75
CA ARG A 45 -6.07 4.19 3.60
C ARG A 45 -4.72 4.65 3.04
N PHE A 46 -4.61 4.62 1.72
CA PHE A 46 -3.43 5.04 0.97
C PHE A 46 -3.78 6.18 0.02
N ARG A 47 -2.91 7.17 -0.12
CA ARG A 47 -2.97 8.19 -1.16
C ARG A 47 -2.17 7.72 -2.36
N VAL A 48 -2.77 7.82 -3.55
CA VAL A 48 -2.09 7.50 -4.82
C VAL A 48 -1.95 8.77 -5.64
N ARG A 49 -0.72 9.14 -5.99
CA ARG A 49 -0.39 10.31 -6.82
C ARG A 49 0.53 9.92 -7.97
N ILE A 50 0.45 10.64 -9.09
CA ILE A 50 1.42 10.49 -10.19
C ILE A 50 2.77 11.02 -9.70
N ALA A 51 3.85 10.29 -9.98
CA ALA A 51 5.20 10.66 -9.56
C ALA A 51 5.76 11.83 -10.38
N ASP A 52 5.34 11.97 -11.63
CA ASP A 52 5.68 13.11 -12.48
C ASP A 52 4.87 14.35 -12.10
N ALA A 53 5.54 15.33 -11.49
CA ALA A 53 4.97 16.62 -11.09
C ALA A 53 4.59 17.51 -12.28
N GLN A 54 5.07 17.22 -13.49
CA GLN A 54 4.75 17.96 -14.72
C GLN A 54 3.50 17.40 -15.42
N MET A 55 3.01 16.23 -15.01
CA MET A 55 1.82 15.61 -15.61
C MET A 55 0.56 16.28 -15.07
N ALA A 56 -0.29 16.78 -15.97
CA ALA A 56 -1.50 17.49 -15.59
C ALA A 56 -2.48 16.57 -14.81
N PRO A 57 -3.13 17.07 -13.74
CA PRO A 57 -4.15 16.31 -13.02
C PRO A 57 -5.26 15.85 -13.98
N GLY A 58 -5.50 14.54 -14.06
CA GLY A 58 -6.55 13.95 -14.90
C GLY A 58 -6.07 13.19 -16.13
N THR A 59 -4.77 13.23 -16.46
CA THR A 59 -4.18 12.37 -17.48
C THR A 59 -3.55 11.13 -16.82
N ILE A 60 -4.37 10.18 -16.37
CA ILE A 60 -3.88 8.86 -15.98
C ILE A 60 -3.78 8.04 -17.28
N MET A 61 -2.57 7.85 -17.81
CA MET A 61 -2.32 6.85 -18.83
C MET A 61 -2.28 5.49 -18.15
N ILE A 62 -3.40 4.78 -18.23
CA ILE A 62 -3.65 3.54 -17.51
C ILE A 62 -2.55 2.50 -17.83
N GLY A 63 -1.61 2.31 -16.89
CA GLY A 63 -0.71 1.15 -16.82
C GLY A 63 0.80 1.45 -16.82
N THR A 64 1.24 2.60 -17.30
CA THR A 64 2.69 2.93 -17.39
C THR A 64 3.15 4.01 -16.44
N ASP A 65 2.21 4.79 -15.91
CA ASP A 65 2.54 5.93 -15.07
C ASP A 65 3.20 5.48 -13.78
N GLU A 66 4.35 6.09 -13.51
CA GLU A 66 4.98 6.03 -12.20
C GLU A 66 4.06 6.74 -11.21
N ILE A 67 3.70 6.04 -10.15
CA ILE A 67 2.88 6.53 -9.07
C ILE A 67 3.67 6.47 -7.77
N VAL A 68 3.28 7.33 -6.85
CA VAL A 68 3.64 7.23 -5.45
C VAL A 68 2.40 6.80 -4.70
N VAL A 69 2.53 5.72 -3.93
CA VAL A 69 1.52 5.27 -2.97
C VAL A 69 2.05 5.63 -1.59
N SER A 70 1.28 6.37 -0.80
CA SER A 70 1.68 6.81 0.56
C SER A 70 0.57 6.55 1.57
N LEU A 71 0.91 6.46 2.85
CA LEU A 71 -0.08 6.32 3.91
C LEU A 71 -0.90 7.60 4.03
N ALA A 72 -2.23 7.50 4.06
CA ALA A 72 -3.09 8.70 4.03
C ALA A 72 -2.94 9.60 5.26
N PHE A 73 -2.51 9.03 6.39
CA PHE A 73 -2.26 9.73 7.66
C PHE A 73 -0.78 9.97 7.96
N ALA A 74 0.13 9.41 7.16
CA ALA A 74 1.57 9.66 7.21
C ALA A 74 2.11 9.83 5.78
N PRO A 75 1.83 10.97 5.11
CA PRO A 75 2.10 11.15 3.68
C PRO A 75 3.60 11.18 3.32
N ASP A 76 4.46 11.35 4.32
CA ASP A 76 5.91 11.22 4.22
C ASP A 76 6.38 9.76 4.14
N LEU A 77 5.49 8.81 4.45
CA LEU A 77 5.74 7.38 4.35
C LEU A 77 5.09 6.80 3.10
N GLU A 78 5.95 6.37 2.17
CA GLU A 78 5.61 5.80 0.87
C GLU A 78 5.72 4.27 0.91
N VAL A 79 4.93 3.59 0.09
CA VAL A 79 4.99 2.14 -0.09
C VAL A 79 6.22 1.82 -0.92
N ASN A 80 7.08 0.95 -0.38
CA ASN A 80 8.28 0.46 -1.05
C ASN A 80 8.41 -1.07 -0.89
N VAL A 81 9.32 -1.68 -1.64
CA VAL A 81 9.67 -3.09 -1.52
C VAL A 81 11.10 -3.19 -1.00
N ARG A 82 11.26 -3.88 0.14
CA ARG A 82 12.56 -4.20 0.73
C ARG A 82 12.68 -5.71 0.89
N ASP A 83 13.70 -6.29 0.26
CA ASP A 83 13.96 -7.74 0.28
C ASP A 83 12.73 -8.60 -0.11
N GLY A 84 11.90 -8.09 -1.04
CA GLY A 84 10.70 -8.76 -1.52
C GLY A 84 9.46 -8.61 -0.61
N VAL A 85 9.56 -7.84 0.48
CA VAL A 85 8.44 -7.54 1.39
C VAL A 85 8.04 -6.08 1.23
N VAL A 86 6.74 -5.82 1.26
CA VAL A 86 6.21 -4.45 1.18
C VAL A 86 6.33 -3.75 2.53
N VAL A 87 6.85 -2.52 2.51
CA VAL A 87 7.14 -1.71 3.70
C VAL A 87 6.72 -0.25 3.46
N ALA A 88 6.43 0.47 4.54
CA ALA A 88 6.30 1.92 4.55
C ALA A 88 7.66 2.55 4.83
N GLU A 89 8.16 3.44 3.98
CA GLU A 89 9.47 4.09 4.10
C GLU A 89 9.38 5.59 3.89
N SER A 90 10.29 6.35 4.50
CA SER A 90 10.38 7.80 4.25
C SER A 90 10.64 8.08 2.76
N GLY A 91 9.79 8.89 2.15
CA GLY A 91 9.90 9.30 0.75
C GLY A 91 11.20 10.05 0.47
N GLY A 92 11.80 9.79 -0.69
CA GLY A 92 13.06 10.39 -1.14
C GLY A 92 13.37 10.04 -2.60
N ALA A 93 14.47 10.57 -3.15
CA ALA A 93 14.86 10.38 -4.57
C ALA A 93 15.09 8.90 -4.99
N SER A 94 15.08 7.98 -4.04
CA SER A 94 15.27 6.53 -4.23
C SER A 94 14.06 5.70 -3.77
N ALA A 95 12.93 6.35 -3.42
CA ALA A 95 11.69 5.63 -3.14
C ALA A 95 11.29 4.83 -4.39
N GLY A 96 11.01 3.54 -4.21
CA GLY A 96 10.71 2.62 -5.30
C GLY A 96 9.59 3.19 -6.16
N LYS A 97 9.88 3.43 -7.44
CA LYS A 97 8.90 3.96 -8.38
C LYS A 97 7.93 2.85 -8.74
N LEU A 98 6.80 2.81 -8.03
CA LEU A 98 5.72 1.89 -8.35
C LEU A 98 5.00 2.37 -9.61
N LYS A 99 4.54 1.45 -10.43
CA LYS A 99 3.56 1.73 -11.48
C LYS A 99 2.18 1.33 -11.00
N LEU A 100 1.15 1.92 -11.60
CA LEU A 100 -0.22 1.49 -11.33
C LEU A 100 -0.45 0.00 -11.70
N SER A 101 0.28 -0.52 -12.68
CA SER A 101 0.33 -1.95 -13.02
C SER A 101 0.83 -2.82 -11.87
N ASP A 102 1.77 -2.30 -11.08
CA ASP A 102 2.40 -3.04 -9.98
C ASP A 102 1.43 -3.16 -8.83
N VAL A 103 0.63 -2.12 -8.55
CA VAL A 103 -0.51 -2.26 -7.63
C VAL A 103 -1.44 -3.36 -8.13
N ARG A 104 -1.75 -3.40 -9.42
CA ARG A 104 -2.70 -4.39 -9.96
C ARG A 104 -2.19 -5.82 -9.92
N ALA A 105 -0.91 -6.10 -10.15
CA ALA A 105 -0.42 -7.47 -10.34
C ALA A 105 0.98 -7.76 -9.78
N GLY A 106 1.63 -6.77 -9.18
CA GLY A 106 2.99 -6.87 -8.65
C GLY A 106 3.08 -7.40 -7.23
N PHE A 107 1.96 -7.67 -6.56
CA PHE A 107 1.94 -8.09 -5.15
C PHE A 107 1.05 -9.31 -4.91
N ALA A 108 1.41 -10.10 -3.90
CA ALA A 108 0.65 -11.25 -3.42
C ALA A 108 0.65 -11.31 -1.89
N SER A 109 -0.39 -11.93 -1.33
CA SER A 109 -0.43 -12.34 0.07
C SER A 109 0.43 -13.59 0.28
N GLY A 110 1.44 -13.46 1.12
CA GLY A 110 2.32 -14.54 1.54
C GLY A 110 1.80 -15.32 2.76
N GLY A 111 2.74 -15.80 3.58
CA GLY A 111 2.42 -16.60 4.77
C GLY A 111 1.66 -15.81 5.85
N ARG A 112 0.77 -16.50 6.56
CA ARG A 112 0.07 -15.95 7.73
C ARG A 112 1.05 -15.64 8.85
N ARG A 113 0.87 -14.50 9.52
CA ARG A 113 1.62 -14.05 10.69
C ARG A 113 0.65 -13.44 11.72
N ARG A 114 1.10 -13.38 12.97
CA ARG A 114 0.46 -12.57 14.00
C ARG A 114 1.24 -11.28 14.16
N VAL A 115 0.54 -10.17 14.19
CA VAL A 115 1.11 -8.85 14.46
C VAL A 115 0.27 -8.20 15.54
N VAL A 116 0.94 -7.58 16.50
CA VAL A 116 0.29 -6.78 17.53
C VAL A 116 -0.04 -5.42 16.91
N ASP A 117 -1.31 -5.04 16.96
CA ASP A 117 -1.70 -3.65 16.72
C ASP A 117 -1.96 -2.97 18.07
N ASP A 118 -1.08 -2.04 18.42
CA ASP A 118 -1.07 -1.40 19.74
C ASP A 118 -2.34 -0.56 19.98
N GLN A 119 -3.12 -0.23 18.95
CA GLN A 119 -4.41 0.43 19.11
C GLN A 119 -5.48 -0.47 19.73
N ASN A 120 -5.43 -1.77 19.45
CA ASN A 120 -6.47 -2.71 19.85
C ASN A 120 -5.98 -3.74 20.89
N ASP A 121 -4.70 -3.67 21.31
CA ASP A 121 -4.06 -4.60 22.27
C ASP A 121 -4.41 -6.07 21.98
N SER A 122 -4.46 -6.41 20.69
CA SER A 122 -4.89 -7.72 20.20
C SER A 122 -3.98 -8.24 19.10
N ASP A 123 -3.75 -9.55 19.13
CA ASP A 123 -3.04 -10.29 18.09
C ASP A 123 -3.90 -10.34 16.84
N ILE A 124 -3.55 -9.58 15.81
CA ILE A 124 -4.24 -9.60 14.53
C ILE A 124 -3.58 -10.65 13.62
N VAL A 125 -4.40 -11.51 13.02
CA VAL A 125 -3.92 -12.48 12.03
C VAL A 125 -3.86 -11.80 10.67
N VAL A 126 -2.63 -11.59 10.20
CA VAL A 126 -2.33 -10.93 8.93
C VAL A 126 -1.60 -11.88 8.00
N LYS A 127 -1.43 -11.51 6.73
CA LYS A 127 -0.49 -12.19 5.81
C LYS A 127 0.55 -11.19 5.34
N GLU A 128 1.79 -11.63 5.16
CA GLU A 128 2.85 -10.75 4.66
C GLU A 128 2.53 -10.32 3.23
N LEU A 129 2.52 -9.02 2.92
CA LEU A 129 2.39 -8.56 1.55
C LEU A 129 3.78 -8.61 0.90
N ILE A 130 3.89 -9.38 -0.18
CA ILE A 130 5.16 -9.66 -0.85
C ILE A 130 5.12 -9.27 -2.32
N GLU A 131 6.30 -8.94 -2.87
CA GLU A 131 6.49 -8.68 -4.29
C GLU A 131 6.39 -9.98 -5.11
N ALA A 132 5.55 -9.99 -6.13
CA ALA A 132 5.37 -11.10 -7.06
C ALA A 132 6.30 -10.94 -8.29
N LYS A 133 7.57 -11.33 -8.13
CA LYS A 133 8.64 -11.10 -9.13
C LYS A 133 8.43 -11.77 -10.49
N ASP A 134 7.56 -12.77 -10.57
CA ASP A 134 7.24 -13.55 -11.77
C ASP A 134 5.90 -13.13 -12.41
N GLY A 135 5.28 -12.05 -11.93
CA GLY A 135 3.97 -11.61 -12.40
C GLY A 135 2.80 -12.47 -11.91
N SER A 136 3.01 -13.31 -10.90
CA SER A 136 1.96 -14.15 -10.27
C SER A 136 1.11 -13.42 -9.22
N GLY A 137 1.13 -12.09 -9.17
CA GLY A 137 0.38 -11.33 -8.16
C GLY A 137 -1.14 -11.50 -8.29
N GLU A 138 -1.83 -11.41 -7.16
CA GLU A 138 -3.22 -11.89 -7.03
C GLU A 138 -4.32 -10.90 -7.45
N GLY A 139 -3.95 -9.77 -8.07
CA GLY A 139 -4.91 -8.77 -8.51
C GLY A 139 -5.32 -7.81 -7.38
N TRP A 140 -5.04 -6.51 -7.48
CA TRP A 140 -5.52 -5.51 -6.51
C TRP A 140 -6.28 -4.36 -7.15
N GLU A 141 -7.20 -3.77 -6.38
CA GLU A 141 -8.02 -2.63 -6.79
C GLU A 141 -8.10 -1.54 -5.71
N LEU A 142 -8.28 -0.30 -6.17
CA LEU A 142 -8.49 0.86 -5.32
C LEU A 142 -10.00 1.01 -5.06
N VAL A 143 -10.41 1.03 -3.78
CA VAL A 143 -11.82 1.15 -3.35
C VAL A 143 -12.06 2.26 -2.34
#